data_AF-A0A536FK75-F1
#
_entry.id   AF-A0A536FK75-F1
#
_cell.length_a   1.000
_cell.length_b   1.000
_cell.length_c   1.000
_cell.angle_alpha   90.00
_cell.angle_beta   90.00
_cell.angle_gamma   90.00
#
_symmetry.space_group_name_H-M   'P 1'
#
loop_
_entity.id
_entity.type
_entity.pdbx_description
1 polymer ?
#
loop_
_entity_poly.entity_id
_entity_poly.type
_entity_poly.pdbx_seq_one_letter_code
_entity_poly.pdbx_strand_id
1 'polypeptide(L)'
;MFRVVGRIVAFVAIVLVSLGVLFIGASAIGFLVYSDRPGPGFYGLRLALDLAEARFLLSFLGFLVVPLLFVGSVVLAVELIYVRLRLPAASIRLVGALAAGLFTGLVTASMGWYIALAGEASGLALVVGALAAFVMFPRRLSLGVRPKNWASLARGVVLTIAGIPLALAPFAILTMLLFNVRGPVAYEIPNGYRGWVVVRYEQEGCPPLELRGLDLVVAIDQHGCACSSSDEPWSGTWRDARYVYASDGATRELRAAVQPNSDDTVVDASGEIWGISEGRIQHPGEERSRGYDAFYVGSGPDYRLARGDRSAREDMCRRQ
;
A
#
# COMPACT_ATOMS: atom_id res chain seq x y z
N MET A 1 -8.74 -28.90 -18.93
CA MET A 1 -7.67 -27.96 -18.56
C MET A 1 -7.51 -26.80 -19.57
N PHE A 2 -7.31 -27.06 -20.87
CA PHE A 2 -7.09 -26.01 -21.89
C PHE A 2 -8.14 -24.89 -21.95
N ARG A 3 -9.43 -25.21 -21.83
CA ARG A 3 -10.52 -24.19 -21.81
C ARG A 3 -10.51 -23.27 -20.59
N VAL A 4 -9.87 -23.69 -19.51
CA VAL A 4 -9.75 -22.89 -18.29
C VAL A 4 -8.62 -21.89 -18.45
N VAL A 5 -7.44 -22.36 -18.85
CA VAL A 5 -6.28 -21.52 -19.14
C VAL A 5 -6.63 -20.47 -20.18
N GLY A 6 -7.33 -20.86 -21.25
CA GLY A 6 -7.77 -19.92 -22.28
C GLY A 6 -8.70 -18.80 -21.77
N ARG A 7 -9.55 -19.06 -20.76
CA ARG A 7 -10.40 -18.03 -20.14
C ARG A 7 -9.60 -17.05 -19.30
N ILE A 8 -8.64 -17.55 -18.53
CA ILE A 8 -7.74 -16.70 -17.72
C ILE A 8 -6.91 -15.81 -18.65
N VAL A 9 -6.29 -16.40 -19.68
CA VAL A 9 -5.49 -15.64 -20.66
C VAL A 9 -6.35 -14.60 -21.37
N ALA A 10 -7.57 -14.94 -21.79
CA ALA A 10 -8.47 -13.99 -22.43
C ALA A 10 -8.89 -12.85 -21.48
N PHE A 11 -9.17 -13.16 -20.20
CA PHE A 11 -9.46 -12.15 -19.19
C PHE A 11 -8.30 -11.17 -19.02
N VAL A 12 -7.07 -11.69 -18.84
CA VAL A 12 -5.86 -10.87 -18.71
C VAL A 12 -5.66 -10.01 -19.96
N ALA A 13 -5.77 -10.60 -21.15
CA ALA A 13 -5.60 -9.88 -22.40
C ALA A 13 -6.60 -8.73 -22.56
N ILE A 14 -7.89 -8.93 -22.22
CA ILE A 14 -8.90 -7.86 -22.28
C ILE A 14 -8.52 -6.69 -21.37
N VAL A 15 -8.19 -6.97 -20.11
CA VAL A 15 -7.83 -5.92 -19.15
C VAL A 15 -6.58 -5.17 -19.62
N LEU A 16 -5.52 -5.89 -20.03
CA LEU A 16 -4.27 -5.27 -20.46
C LEU A 16 -4.46 -4.42 -21.72
N VAL A 17 -5.22 -4.90 -22.71
CA VAL A 17 -5.50 -4.15 -23.93
C VAL A 17 -6.30 -2.88 -23.61
N SER A 18 -7.33 -2.98 -22.76
CA SER A 18 -8.11 -1.79 -22.35
C SER A 18 -7.27 -0.74 -21.63
N LEU A 19 -6.37 -1.15 -20.73
CA LEU A 19 -5.45 -0.25 -20.05
C LEU A 19 -4.40 0.34 -21.01
N GLY A 20 -3.87 -0.47 -21.93
CA GLY A 20 -2.95 0.01 -22.96
C GLY A 20 -3.56 1.07 -23.87
N VAL A 21 -4.82 0.87 -24.28
CA VAL A 21 -5.57 1.87 -25.05
C VAL A 21 -5.74 3.16 -24.25
N LEU A 22 -6.06 3.08 -22.95
CA LEU A 22 -6.15 4.26 -22.08
C LEU A 22 -4.81 5.00 -22.01
N PHE A 23 -3.71 4.29 -21.74
CA PHE A 23 -2.39 4.92 -21.58
C PHE A 23 -1.91 5.57 -22.88
N ILE A 24 -2.00 4.85 -24.00
CA ILE A 24 -1.64 5.37 -25.32
C ILE A 24 -2.53 6.55 -25.69
N GLY A 25 -3.85 6.43 -25.48
CA GLY A 25 -4.81 7.49 -25.79
C GLY A 25 -4.59 8.75 -24.98
N ALA A 26 -4.37 8.62 -23.66
CA ALA A 26 -4.07 9.73 -22.77
C ALA A 26 -2.77 10.45 -23.19
N SER A 27 -1.70 9.69 -23.46
CA SER A 27 -0.43 10.29 -23.91
C SER A 27 -0.56 10.96 -25.28
N ALA A 28 -1.32 10.37 -26.21
CA ALA A 28 -1.58 10.93 -27.54
C ALA A 28 -2.50 12.18 -27.54
N ILE A 29 -3.14 12.52 -26.42
CA ILE A 29 -3.80 13.83 -26.24
C ILE A 29 -2.95 14.79 -25.41
N GLY A 30 -1.72 14.40 -25.06
CA GLY A 30 -0.76 15.21 -24.32
C GLY A 30 -0.91 15.16 -22.80
N PHE A 31 -1.56 14.12 -22.29
CA PHE A 31 -1.54 13.79 -20.87
C PHE A 31 -0.35 12.89 -20.56
N LEU A 32 0.61 13.41 -19.81
CA LEU A 32 1.82 12.70 -19.40
C LEU A 32 1.47 11.73 -18.27
N VAL A 33 1.37 10.44 -18.62
CA VAL A 33 0.94 9.36 -17.73
C VAL A 33 1.98 9.08 -16.64
N TYR A 34 3.26 9.28 -16.95
CA TYR A 34 4.42 9.07 -16.09
C TYR A 34 5.47 10.14 -16.40
N SER A 35 6.05 10.80 -15.39
CA SER A 35 7.28 11.57 -15.53
C SER A 35 7.81 12.03 -14.18
N ASP A 36 9.12 11.92 -13.99
CA ASP A 36 9.80 12.41 -12.80
C ASP A 36 9.85 13.94 -12.79
N ARG A 37 10.01 14.60 -13.96
CA ARG A 37 9.94 16.07 -14.16
C ARG A 37 9.66 16.44 -15.64
N PRO A 38 8.63 17.25 -15.96
CA PRO A 38 7.60 17.79 -15.08
C PRO A 38 6.72 16.64 -14.56
N GLY A 39 6.06 16.79 -13.41
CA GLY A 39 5.21 15.74 -12.84
C GLY A 39 4.13 15.26 -13.81
N PRO A 40 3.37 14.22 -13.47
CA PRO A 40 2.40 13.69 -14.41
C PRO A 40 1.16 14.63 -14.48
N GLY A 41 0.58 14.81 -15.67
CA GLY A 41 -0.44 15.84 -15.91
C GLY A 41 -0.63 16.21 -17.39
N PHE A 42 -1.52 17.16 -17.65
CA PHE A 42 -1.81 17.61 -19.02
C PHE A 42 -0.89 18.76 -19.45
N TYR A 43 -0.17 18.57 -20.56
CA TYR A 43 0.83 19.52 -21.07
C TYR A 43 0.47 20.10 -22.45
N GLY A 44 -0.82 20.11 -22.78
CA GLY A 44 -1.33 20.57 -24.08
C GLY A 44 -1.35 19.45 -25.12
N LEU A 45 -2.13 19.64 -26.18
CA LEU A 45 -2.41 18.61 -27.17
C LEU A 45 -1.15 18.14 -27.90
N ARG A 46 -0.78 16.86 -27.75
CA ARG A 46 0.32 16.22 -28.47
C ARG A 46 -0.20 15.14 -29.40
N LEU A 47 -0.60 15.52 -30.62
CA LEU A 47 -1.15 14.60 -31.62
C LEU A 47 -0.14 13.57 -32.18
N ALA A 48 1.10 13.57 -31.69
CA ALA A 48 2.14 12.64 -32.12
C ALA A 48 2.69 11.91 -30.89
N LEU A 49 2.55 10.58 -30.90
CA LEU A 49 3.15 9.68 -29.94
C LEU A 49 4.37 9.03 -30.59
N ASP A 50 5.54 9.14 -29.94
CA ASP A 50 6.72 8.41 -30.40
C ASP A 50 6.57 6.91 -30.11
N LEU A 51 7.14 6.07 -30.97
CA LEU A 51 7.14 4.61 -30.78
C LEU A 51 7.92 4.24 -29.50
N ALA A 52 8.97 4.98 -29.16
CA ALA A 52 9.71 4.78 -27.91
C ALA A 52 8.83 5.04 -26.69
N GLU A 53 8.04 6.13 -26.70
CA GLU A 53 7.07 6.47 -25.66
C GLU A 53 5.96 5.41 -25.55
N ALA A 54 5.40 4.98 -26.68
CA ALA A 54 4.41 3.90 -26.71
C ALA A 54 4.97 2.60 -26.10
N ARG A 55 6.20 2.22 -26.47
CA ARG A 55 6.87 1.02 -25.93
C ARG A 55 7.12 1.15 -24.43
N PHE A 56 7.52 2.33 -23.97
CA PHE A 56 7.71 2.62 -22.55
C PHE A 56 6.38 2.47 -21.79
N LEU A 57 5.29 3.08 -22.26
CA LEU A 57 3.96 2.97 -21.66
C LEU A 57 3.47 1.51 -21.62
N LEU A 58 3.67 0.75 -22.69
CA LEU A 58 3.29 -0.66 -22.76
C LEU A 58 4.14 -1.54 -21.84
N SER A 59 5.38 -1.14 -21.52
CA SER A 59 6.22 -1.90 -20.58
C SER A 59 5.61 -1.97 -19.19
N PHE A 60 4.84 -0.95 -18.78
CA PHE A 60 4.13 -0.95 -17.50
C PHE A 60 3.06 -2.05 -17.42
N LEU A 61 2.42 -2.38 -18.55
CA LEU A 61 1.43 -3.46 -18.60
C LEU A 61 2.05 -4.84 -18.31
N GLY A 62 3.36 -5.00 -18.53
CA GLY A 62 4.08 -6.22 -18.17
C GLY A 62 3.99 -6.54 -16.68
N PHE A 63 4.04 -5.52 -15.82
CA PHE A 63 3.92 -5.69 -14.36
C PHE A 63 2.54 -6.20 -13.94
N LEU A 64 1.50 -5.99 -14.75
CA LEU A 64 0.14 -6.43 -14.47
C LEU A 64 -0.12 -7.89 -14.86
N VAL A 65 0.71 -8.49 -15.71
CA VAL A 65 0.45 -9.85 -16.22
C VAL A 65 0.34 -10.85 -15.07
N VAL A 66 1.33 -10.89 -14.17
CA VAL A 66 1.37 -11.87 -13.07
C VAL A 66 0.24 -11.65 -12.05
N PRO A 67 0.01 -10.41 -11.55
CA PRO A 67 -1.14 -10.14 -10.68
C PRO A 67 -2.48 -10.48 -11.33
N LEU A 68 -2.70 -10.15 -12.61
CA LEU A 68 -3.97 -10.45 -13.28
C LEU A 68 -4.17 -11.95 -13.54
N LEU A 69 -3.10 -12.71 -13.80
CA LEU A 69 -3.15 -14.18 -13.84
C LEU A 69 -3.56 -14.76 -12.48
N PHE A 70 -3.09 -14.18 -11.38
CA PHE A 70 -3.51 -14.55 -10.03
C PHE A 70 -5.01 -14.24 -9.83
N VAL A 71 -5.48 -13.05 -10.19
CA VAL A 71 -6.90 -12.67 -10.12
C VAL A 71 -7.77 -13.66 -10.91
N GLY A 72 -7.40 -13.96 -12.16
CA GLY A 72 -8.12 -14.93 -12.98
C GLY A 72 -8.15 -16.34 -12.37
N SER A 73 -7.09 -16.73 -11.66
CA SER A 73 -7.02 -18.02 -10.95
C SER A 73 -7.92 -18.05 -9.71
N VAL A 74 -8.00 -16.95 -8.95
CA VAL A 74 -8.91 -16.82 -7.79
C VAL A 74 -10.37 -16.89 -8.25
N VAL A 75 -10.74 -16.16 -9.31
CA VAL A 75 -12.09 -16.19 -9.88
C VAL A 75 -12.49 -17.61 -10.29
N LEU A 76 -11.57 -18.35 -10.90
CA LEU A 76 -11.78 -19.75 -11.24
C LEU A 76 -11.95 -20.63 -9.99
N ALA A 77 -11.13 -20.45 -8.97
CA ALA A 77 -11.24 -21.23 -7.73
C ALA A 77 -12.62 -21.00 -7.07
N VAL A 78 -13.09 -19.75 -7.03
CA VAL A 78 -14.44 -19.40 -6.58
C VAL A 78 -15.50 -20.07 -7.45
N GLU A 79 -15.35 -20.05 -8.78
CA GLU A 79 -16.25 -20.77 -9.70
C GLU A 79 -16.33 -22.27 -9.33
N LEU A 80 -15.19 -22.93 -9.13
CA LEU A 80 -15.13 -24.36 -8.79
C LEU A 80 -15.83 -24.67 -7.45
N ILE A 81 -15.60 -23.85 -6.43
CA ILE A 81 -16.26 -23.99 -5.13
C ILE A 81 -17.77 -23.82 -5.28
N TYR A 82 -18.22 -22.79 -6.00
CA TYR A 82 -19.64 -22.48 -6.14
C TYR A 82 -20.38 -23.53 -6.98
N VAL A 83 -19.72 -24.08 -8.00
CA VAL A 83 -20.21 -25.21 -8.79
C VAL A 83 -20.36 -26.44 -7.91
N ARG A 84 -19.40 -26.70 -7.01
CA ARG A 84 -19.49 -27.80 -6.04
C ARG A 84 -20.67 -27.63 -5.08
N LEU A 85 -20.95 -26.38 -4.70
CA LEU A 85 -22.08 -25.98 -3.84
C LEU A 85 -23.43 -25.89 -4.59
N ARG A 86 -23.44 -26.14 -5.91
CA ARG A 86 -24.65 -26.11 -6.76
C ARG A 86 -25.41 -24.78 -6.70
N LEU A 87 -24.67 -23.67 -6.64
CA LEU A 87 -25.27 -22.34 -6.56
C LEU A 87 -25.84 -21.87 -7.91
N PRO A 88 -26.84 -20.97 -7.91
CA PRO A 88 -27.41 -20.42 -9.15
C PRO A 88 -26.33 -19.72 -9.98
N ALA A 89 -26.32 -19.99 -11.29
CA ALA A 89 -25.30 -19.44 -12.18
C ALA A 89 -25.24 -17.90 -12.14
N ALA A 90 -26.38 -17.22 -11.97
CA ALA A 90 -26.43 -15.76 -11.85
C ALA A 90 -25.65 -15.24 -10.64
N SER A 91 -25.72 -15.93 -9.49
CA SER A 91 -24.94 -15.58 -8.29
C SER A 91 -23.45 -15.75 -8.53
N ILE A 92 -23.04 -16.83 -9.20
CA ILE A 92 -21.64 -17.07 -9.56
C ILE A 92 -21.12 -15.94 -10.46
N ARG A 93 -21.91 -15.52 -11.46
CA ARG A 93 -21.54 -14.40 -12.35
C ARG A 93 -21.38 -13.11 -11.59
N LEU A 94 -22.34 -12.76 -10.75
CA LEU A 94 -22.32 -11.49 -10.03
C LEU A 94 -21.14 -11.42 -9.06
N VAL A 95 -20.91 -12.47 -8.25
CA VAL A 95 -19.80 -12.52 -7.30
C VAL A 95 -18.46 -12.55 -8.01
N GLY A 96 -18.33 -13.41 -9.02
CA GLY A 96 -17.11 -13.49 -9.81
C GLY A 96 -16.78 -12.17 -10.49
N ALA A 97 -17.79 -11.47 -11.04
CA ALA A 97 -17.62 -10.15 -11.63
C ALA A 97 -17.21 -9.08 -10.63
N LEU A 98 -17.90 -8.99 -9.49
CA LEU A 98 -17.56 -8.01 -8.44
C LEU A 98 -16.17 -8.25 -7.88
N ALA A 99 -15.83 -9.50 -7.55
CA ALA A 99 -14.50 -9.85 -7.06
C ALA A 99 -13.42 -9.55 -8.11
N ALA A 100 -13.62 -9.99 -9.37
CA ALA A 100 -12.67 -9.73 -10.45
C ALA A 100 -12.47 -8.23 -10.67
N GLY A 101 -13.56 -7.45 -10.71
CA GLY A 101 -13.49 -6.00 -10.87
C GLY A 101 -12.74 -5.34 -9.73
N LEU A 102 -13.14 -5.60 -8.48
CA LEU A 102 -12.47 -5.05 -7.30
C LEU A 102 -10.98 -5.37 -7.31
N PHE A 103 -10.61 -6.62 -7.57
CA PHE A 103 -9.21 -7.02 -7.62
C PHE A 103 -8.41 -6.38 -8.74
N THR A 104 -8.98 -6.35 -9.94
CA THR A 104 -8.31 -5.74 -11.10
C THR A 104 -8.08 -4.25 -10.82
N GLY A 105 -9.11 -3.57 -10.29
CA GLY A 105 -9.01 -2.17 -9.86
C GLY A 105 -7.94 -1.97 -8.78
N LEU A 106 -7.92 -2.81 -7.74
CA LEU A 106 -6.94 -2.70 -6.63
C LEU A 106 -5.50 -2.95 -7.10
N VAL A 107 -5.30 -3.96 -7.94
CA VAL A 107 -4.01 -4.27 -8.57
C VAL A 107 -3.55 -3.08 -9.41
N THR A 108 -4.42 -2.51 -10.24
CA THR A 108 -4.07 -1.32 -11.03
C THR A 108 -3.84 -0.09 -10.15
N ALA A 109 -4.63 0.12 -9.10
CA ALA A 109 -4.43 1.20 -8.13
C ALA A 109 -3.11 1.07 -7.36
N SER A 110 -2.68 -0.16 -7.07
CA SER A 110 -1.40 -0.44 -6.43
C SER A 110 -0.20 -0.10 -7.31
N MET A 111 -0.39 0.12 -8.61
CA MET A 111 0.62 0.72 -9.49
C MET A 111 0.65 2.25 -9.43
N GLY A 112 -0.31 2.88 -8.73
CA GLY A 112 -0.53 4.32 -8.71
C GLY A 112 0.64 5.15 -8.18
N TRP A 113 1.60 4.53 -7.50
CA TRP A 113 2.89 5.14 -7.18
C TRP A 113 3.73 5.51 -8.42
N TYR A 114 3.43 4.97 -9.59
CA TYR A 114 4.12 5.29 -10.84
C TYR A 114 3.30 6.14 -11.83
N ILE A 115 1.96 6.19 -11.75
CA ILE A 115 1.13 6.73 -12.84
C ILE A 115 0.12 7.78 -12.32
N ALA A 116 0.05 8.98 -12.91
CA ALA A 116 -0.96 9.99 -12.52
C ALA A 116 -2.39 9.50 -12.69
N LEU A 117 -2.62 8.67 -13.71
CA LEU A 117 -3.93 8.11 -14.01
C LEU A 117 -4.30 6.96 -13.05
N ALA A 118 -3.68 6.87 -11.87
CA ALA A 118 -3.95 5.80 -10.92
C ALA A 118 -5.46 5.66 -10.63
N GLY A 119 -6.16 6.78 -10.44
CA GLY A 119 -7.60 6.81 -10.20
C GLY A 119 -8.42 6.35 -11.41
N GLU A 120 -8.16 6.93 -12.57
CA GLU A 120 -8.90 6.66 -13.81
C GLU A 120 -8.62 5.26 -14.34
N ALA A 121 -7.35 4.83 -14.33
CA ALA A 121 -6.92 3.51 -14.75
C ALA A 121 -7.45 2.43 -13.82
N SER A 122 -7.45 2.65 -12.49
CA SER A 122 -8.05 1.70 -11.55
C SER A 122 -9.57 1.61 -11.71
N GLY A 123 -10.24 2.75 -11.94
CA GLY A 123 -11.67 2.78 -12.25
C GLY A 123 -11.99 2.01 -13.54
N LEU A 124 -11.23 2.21 -14.61
CA LEU A 124 -11.39 1.48 -15.86
C LEU A 124 -11.11 -0.02 -15.67
N ALA A 125 -10.02 -0.38 -15.00
CA ALA A 125 -9.65 -1.75 -14.69
C ALA A 125 -10.76 -2.47 -13.90
N LEU A 126 -11.38 -1.78 -12.94
CA LEU A 126 -12.50 -2.31 -12.17
C LEU A 126 -13.68 -2.65 -13.06
N VAL A 127 -14.11 -1.71 -13.90
CA VAL A 127 -15.27 -1.90 -14.77
C VAL A 127 -15.00 -2.99 -15.81
N VAL A 128 -13.85 -2.92 -16.49
CA VAL A 128 -13.46 -3.88 -17.53
C VAL A 128 -13.26 -5.27 -16.94
N GLY A 129 -12.60 -5.38 -15.78
CA GLY A 129 -12.42 -6.64 -15.07
C GLY A 129 -13.75 -7.28 -14.68
N ALA A 130 -14.69 -6.48 -14.15
CA ALA A 130 -16.02 -6.96 -13.80
C ALA A 130 -16.80 -7.45 -15.02
N LEU A 131 -16.83 -6.65 -16.10
CA LEU A 131 -17.53 -7.01 -17.34
C LEU A 131 -16.92 -8.24 -18.00
N ALA A 132 -15.59 -8.30 -18.12
CA ALA A 132 -14.89 -9.45 -18.68
C ALA A 132 -15.20 -10.73 -17.90
N ALA A 133 -15.14 -10.67 -16.57
CA ALA A 133 -15.44 -11.81 -15.72
C ALA A 133 -16.92 -12.22 -15.80
N PHE A 134 -17.86 -11.26 -15.79
CA PHE A 134 -19.30 -11.52 -15.94
C PHE A 134 -19.63 -12.25 -17.25
N VAL A 135 -18.97 -11.84 -18.34
CA VAL A 135 -19.19 -12.37 -19.69
C VAL A 135 -18.52 -13.74 -19.85
N MET A 136 -17.34 -13.95 -19.27
CA MET A 136 -16.53 -15.17 -19.42
C MET A 136 -16.89 -16.30 -18.45
N PHE A 137 -17.35 -15.96 -17.23
CA PHE A 137 -17.60 -16.91 -16.15
C PHE A 137 -19.05 -16.82 -15.64
N PRO A 138 -19.81 -17.91 -15.49
CA PRO A 138 -19.81 -19.18 -16.23
C PRO A 138 -20.80 -19.11 -17.40
N ARG A 139 -20.38 -19.48 -18.62
CA ARG A 139 -21.28 -19.61 -19.79
C ARG A 139 -22.00 -20.96 -19.90
N ARG A 140 -21.57 -22.03 -19.19
CA ARG A 140 -22.06 -23.40 -19.48
C ARG A 140 -22.23 -24.38 -18.30
N LEU A 141 -22.40 -23.90 -17.06
CA LEU A 141 -22.89 -24.75 -15.97
C LEU A 141 -24.34 -24.41 -15.62
N SER A 142 -25.20 -24.35 -16.65
CA SER A 142 -26.64 -24.47 -16.44
C SER A 142 -26.97 -25.95 -16.22
N LEU A 143 -26.54 -26.52 -15.09
CA LEU A 143 -27.39 -27.53 -14.50
C LEU A 143 -28.66 -26.77 -14.14
N GLY A 144 -29.79 -27.13 -14.75
CA GLY A 144 -31.09 -26.48 -14.63
C GLY A 144 -31.66 -26.53 -13.21
N VAL A 145 -30.92 -26.03 -12.23
CA VAL A 145 -31.33 -25.87 -10.84
C VAL A 145 -32.20 -24.63 -10.82
N ARG A 146 -33.46 -24.80 -11.23
CA ARG A 146 -34.51 -23.88 -10.81
C ARG A 146 -34.50 -23.87 -9.28
N PRO A 147 -34.33 -22.72 -8.61
CA PRO A 147 -34.40 -22.67 -7.15
C PRO A 147 -35.78 -23.17 -6.75
N LYS A 148 -35.85 -24.35 -6.12
CA LYS A 148 -37.11 -25.00 -5.74
C LYS A 148 -37.79 -24.26 -4.56
N ASN A 149 -37.06 -23.42 -3.83
CA ASN A 149 -37.50 -22.78 -2.59
C ASN A 149 -36.66 -21.51 -2.27
N TRP A 150 -37.27 -20.49 -1.67
CA TRP A 150 -36.63 -19.26 -1.16
C TRP A 150 -35.37 -19.51 -0.32
N ALA A 151 -35.36 -20.57 0.49
CA ALA A 151 -34.21 -20.96 1.30
C ALA A 151 -32.93 -21.23 0.47
N SER A 152 -33.08 -21.73 -0.76
CA SER A 152 -31.93 -21.95 -1.66
C SER A 152 -31.35 -20.64 -2.19
N LEU A 153 -32.20 -19.63 -2.36
CA LEU A 153 -31.84 -18.28 -2.80
C LEU A 153 -31.15 -17.52 -1.65
N ALA A 154 -31.72 -17.54 -0.45
CA ALA A 154 -31.11 -16.96 0.75
C ALA A 154 -29.73 -17.57 1.05
N ARG A 155 -29.60 -18.90 0.95
CA ARG A 155 -28.31 -19.59 1.11
C ARG A 155 -27.30 -19.14 0.06
N GLY A 156 -27.73 -18.97 -1.19
CA GLY A 156 -26.87 -18.46 -2.27
C GLY A 156 -26.38 -17.05 -2.02
N VAL A 157 -27.22 -16.15 -1.48
CA VAL A 157 -26.85 -14.78 -1.10
C VAL A 157 -25.89 -14.77 0.08
N VAL A 158 -26.13 -15.57 1.12
CA VAL A 158 -25.23 -15.65 2.29
C VAL A 158 -23.85 -16.17 1.88
N LEU A 159 -23.80 -17.24 1.07
CA LEU A 159 -22.54 -17.79 0.58
C LEU A 159 -21.82 -16.83 -0.37
N THR A 160 -22.58 -16.07 -1.16
CA THR A 160 -22.08 -14.96 -1.99
C THR A 160 -21.36 -13.92 -1.15
N ILE A 161 -22.03 -13.42 -0.10
CA ILE A 161 -21.46 -12.41 0.81
C ILE A 161 -20.23 -12.97 1.53
N ALA A 162 -20.28 -14.22 2.00
CA ALA A 162 -19.15 -14.87 2.67
C ALA A 162 -18.00 -15.23 1.72
N GLY A 163 -18.26 -15.46 0.44
CA GLY A 163 -17.25 -15.83 -0.55
C GLY A 163 -16.37 -14.67 -0.99
N ILE A 164 -16.86 -13.42 -0.92
CA ILE A 164 -16.07 -12.22 -1.22
C ILE A 164 -14.85 -12.09 -0.30
N PRO A 165 -14.97 -12.06 1.05
CA PRO A 165 -13.81 -11.97 1.93
C PRO A 165 -12.89 -13.19 1.81
N LEU A 166 -13.45 -14.39 1.56
CA LEU A 166 -12.64 -15.59 1.32
C LEU A 166 -11.80 -15.47 0.04
N ALA A 167 -12.34 -14.86 -1.01
CA ALA A 167 -11.59 -14.58 -2.23
C ALA A 167 -10.55 -13.48 -2.02
N LEU A 168 -10.89 -12.42 -1.26
CA LEU A 168 -10.02 -11.28 -0.92
C LEU A 168 -8.85 -11.66 0.01
N ALA A 169 -9.03 -12.60 0.94
CA ALA A 169 -8.05 -12.91 1.96
C ALA A 169 -6.68 -13.39 1.41
N PRO A 170 -6.59 -14.35 0.46
CA PRO A 170 -5.31 -14.76 -0.12
C PRO A 170 -4.54 -13.62 -0.78
N PHE A 171 -5.25 -12.71 -1.43
CA PHE A 171 -4.63 -11.53 -2.04
C PHE A 171 -4.13 -10.57 -0.96
N ALA A 172 -4.95 -10.26 0.05
CA ALA A 172 -4.55 -9.42 1.17
C ALA A 172 -3.34 -10.00 1.92
N ILE A 173 -3.32 -11.33 2.12
CA ILE A 173 -2.19 -12.04 2.71
C ILE A 173 -0.97 -11.94 1.80
N LEU A 174 -1.12 -12.22 0.51
CA LEU A 174 -0.02 -12.13 -0.45
C LEU A 174 0.56 -10.71 -0.52
N THR A 175 -0.29 -9.67 -0.54
CA THR A 175 0.17 -8.29 -0.52
C THR A 175 0.85 -7.97 0.81
N MET A 176 0.31 -8.38 1.95
CA MET A 176 0.98 -8.22 3.25
C MET A 176 2.37 -8.89 3.27
N LEU A 177 2.50 -10.08 2.68
CA LEU A 177 3.77 -10.80 2.57
C LEU A 177 4.76 -10.14 1.60
N LEU A 178 4.29 -9.70 0.43
CA LEU A 178 5.14 -9.09 -0.61
C LEU A 178 5.59 -7.68 -0.26
N PHE A 179 4.71 -6.88 0.34
CA PHE A 179 5.02 -5.51 0.78
C PHE A 179 5.63 -5.47 2.19
N ASN A 180 5.86 -6.64 2.81
CA ASN A 180 6.46 -6.81 4.12
C ASN A 180 5.85 -5.81 5.13
N VAL A 181 4.51 -5.71 5.12
CA VAL A 181 3.78 -4.78 5.98
C VAL A 181 4.03 -5.20 7.42
N ARG A 182 4.93 -4.48 8.11
CA ARG A 182 5.19 -4.74 9.53
C ARG A 182 4.22 -3.91 10.37
N GLY A 183 4.08 -4.31 11.64
CA GLY A 183 3.22 -3.62 12.59
C GLY A 183 3.58 -2.15 12.76
N PRO A 184 2.62 -1.33 13.24
CA PRO A 184 2.86 0.07 13.60
C PRO A 184 4.02 0.22 14.60
N VAL A 185 4.65 1.39 14.61
CA VAL A 185 5.71 1.76 15.56
C VAL A 185 5.17 2.84 16.47
N ALA A 186 5.29 2.66 17.78
CA ALA A 186 4.89 3.64 18.78
C ALA A 186 6.12 4.25 19.46
N TYR A 187 6.32 5.56 19.29
CA TYR A 187 7.33 6.32 20.02
C TYR A 187 6.74 6.82 21.33
N GLU A 188 7.15 6.22 22.45
CA GLU A 188 6.73 6.61 23.80
C GLU A 188 7.63 7.73 24.30
N ILE A 189 7.12 8.96 24.19
CA ILE A 189 7.81 10.19 24.58
C ILE A 189 7.45 10.52 26.02
N PRO A 190 8.41 10.91 26.89
CA PRO A 190 8.10 11.32 28.25
C PRO A 190 7.16 12.52 28.26
N ASN A 191 6.16 12.49 29.14
CA ASN A 191 5.19 13.58 29.24
C ASN A 191 5.88 14.94 29.48
N GLY A 192 5.52 15.92 28.66
CA GLY A 192 6.08 17.27 28.72
C GLY A 192 7.44 17.44 28.06
N TYR A 193 8.04 16.37 27.51
CA TYR A 193 9.30 16.47 26.76
C TYR A 193 9.15 17.42 25.56
N ARG A 194 10.11 18.34 25.40
CA ARG A 194 10.21 19.24 24.24
C ARG A 194 11.65 19.31 23.80
N GLY A 195 11.90 19.03 22.53
CA GLY A 195 13.26 18.97 22.01
C GLY A 195 13.41 17.96 20.89
N TRP A 196 14.66 17.73 20.51
CA TRP A 196 15.03 16.71 19.53
C TRP A 196 14.95 15.33 20.16
N VAL A 197 14.29 14.41 19.50
CA VAL A 197 14.34 12.98 19.80
C VAL A 197 15.26 12.30 18.80
N VAL A 198 16.11 11.40 19.28
CA VAL A 198 17.01 10.59 18.47
C VAL A 198 16.94 9.14 18.94
N VAL A 199 16.64 8.25 18.00
CA VAL A 199 16.59 6.81 18.20
C VAL A 199 17.71 6.18 17.40
N ARG A 200 18.52 5.34 18.04
CA ARG A 200 19.61 4.60 17.39
C ARG A 200 19.32 3.10 17.37
N TYR A 201 19.31 2.51 16.19
CA TYR A 201 19.10 1.08 16.00
C TYR A 201 20.42 0.35 15.82
N GLU A 202 20.36 -0.99 15.85
CA GLU A 202 21.53 -1.86 15.67
C GLU A 202 22.69 -1.54 16.64
N GLN A 203 22.37 -1.06 17.86
CA GLN A 203 23.35 -0.74 18.91
C GLN A 203 23.58 -1.96 19.80
N GLU A 204 24.83 -2.43 19.86
CA GLU A 204 25.24 -3.50 20.78
C GLU A 204 25.10 -3.02 22.24
N GLY A 205 24.51 -3.86 23.09
CA GLY A 205 24.28 -3.54 24.51
C GLY A 205 22.95 -2.85 24.82
N CYS A 206 22.19 -2.44 23.81
CA CYS A 206 20.84 -1.90 23.99
C CYS A 206 19.77 -3.02 24.02
N PRO A 207 18.63 -2.81 24.69
CA PRO A 207 17.54 -3.77 24.65
C PRO A 207 16.91 -3.86 23.24
N PRO A 208 16.41 -5.04 22.83
CA PRO A 208 15.64 -5.15 21.59
C PRO A 208 14.30 -4.40 21.71
N LEU A 209 13.71 -4.03 20.58
CA LEU A 209 12.38 -3.40 20.55
C LEU A 209 11.33 -4.35 21.16
N GLU A 210 10.51 -3.81 22.06
CA GLU A 210 9.42 -4.54 22.68
C GLU A 210 8.19 -4.53 21.77
N LEU A 211 7.56 -5.69 21.56
CA LEU A 211 6.26 -5.75 20.91
C LEU A 211 5.16 -5.65 21.98
N ARG A 212 4.42 -4.54 21.98
CA ARG A 212 3.28 -4.31 22.88
C ARG A 212 1.98 -4.33 22.07
N GLY A 213 1.29 -5.47 22.07
CA GLY A 213 0.11 -5.68 21.22
C GLY A 213 0.51 -5.80 19.75
N LEU A 214 0.15 -4.80 18.94
CA LEU A 214 0.55 -4.71 17.52
C LEU A 214 1.68 -3.72 17.28
N ASP A 215 2.09 -2.98 18.32
CA ASP A 215 3.09 -1.92 18.22
C ASP A 215 4.49 -2.43 18.55
N LEU A 216 5.46 -2.06 17.72
CA LEU A 216 6.86 -2.00 18.13
C LEU A 216 7.07 -0.72 18.92
N VAL A 217 7.39 -0.85 20.21
CA VAL A 217 7.53 0.29 21.12
C VAL A 217 8.97 0.75 21.16
N VAL A 218 9.16 2.05 20.92
CA VAL A 218 10.42 2.77 21.09
C VAL A 218 10.26 3.69 22.30
N ALA A 219 10.80 3.27 23.44
CA ALA A 219 10.76 4.06 24.67
C ALA A 219 11.84 5.15 24.64
N ILE A 220 11.42 6.41 24.64
CA ILE A 220 12.30 7.58 24.66
C ILE A 220 12.57 7.97 26.11
N ASP A 221 13.83 8.22 26.45
CA ASP A 221 14.21 8.69 27.78
C ASP A 221 13.91 10.18 27.99
N GLN A 222 14.14 10.67 29.20
CA GLN A 222 13.90 12.09 29.57
C GLN A 222 14.80 13.09 28.80
N HIS A 223 15.86 12.63 28.15
CA HIS A 223 16.77 13.45 27.36
C HIS A 223 16.40 13.48 25.88
N GLY A 224 15.42 12.67 25.45
CA GLY A 224 15.07 12.52 24.04
C GLY A 224 15.90 11.46 23.33
N CYS A 225 16.54 10.56 24.07
CA CYS A 225 17.38 9.51 23.54
C CYS A 225 16.69 8.15 23.67
N ALA A 226 16.84 7.32 22.63
CA ALA A 226 16.52 5.91 22.70
C ALA A 226 17.54 5.10 21.93
N CYS A 227 17.75 3.86 22.34
CA CYS A 227 18.57 2.92 21.60
C CYS A 227 17.93 1.53 21.57
N SER A 228 18.23 0.78 20.52
CA SER A 228 17.82 -0.60 20.38
C SER A 228 18.86 -1.44 19.66
N SER A 229 18.93 -2.73 20.02
CA SER A 229 19.72 -3.72 19.28
C SER A 229 18.98 -4.31 18.08
N SER A 230 17.69 -4.00 17.89
CA SER A 230 16.91 -4.45 16.75
C SER A 230 17.26 -3.66 15.49
N ASP A 231 17.04 -4.27 14.32
CA ASP A 231 17.14 -3.60 13.02
C ASP A 231 16.15 -2.42 12.94
N GLU A 232 16.47 -1.39 12.16
CA GLU A 232 15.58 -0.24 12.05
C GLU A 232 14.20 -0.61 11.49
N PRO A 233 13.14 0.02 12.01
CA PRO A 233 11.78 -0.34 11.67
C PRO A 233 11.27 0.35 10.40
N TRP A 234 12.09 0.87 9.49
CA TRP A 234 11.59 1.52 8.27
C TRP A 234 12.24 0.99 6.99
N SER A 235 13.24 0.11 7.09
CA SER A 235 13.90 -0.48 5.92
C SER A 235 12.92 -1.24 5.01
N GLY A 236 12.66 -0.67 3.83
CA GLY A 236 11.93 -1.30 2.72
C GLY A 236 10.43 -1.55 2.94
N THR A 237 9.76 -0.85 3.87
CA THR A 237 8.37 -1.16 4.26
C THR A 237 7.52 0.07 4.55
N TRP A 238 6.25 0.07 4.12
CA TRP A 238 5.27 1.08 4.55
C TRP A 238 4.84 0.78 5.99
N ARG A 239 4.88 1.79 6.87
CA ARG A 239 4.45 1.67 8.27
C ARG A 239 3.76 2.92 8.77
N ASP A 240 2.91 2.73 9.77
CA ASP A 240 2.26 3.79 10.52
C ASP A 240 3.10 4.11 11.75
N ALA A 241 3.51 5.38 11.88
CA ALA A 241 4.30 5.89 12.99
C ALA A 241 3.40 6.66 13.94
N ARG A 242 3.25 6.16 15.16
CA ARG A 242 2.46 6.78 16.22
C ARG A 242 3.36 7.42 17.25
N TYR A 243 3.10 8.67 17.55
CA TYR A 243 3.83 9.42 18.57
C TYR A 243 2.91 9.58 19.76
N VAL A 244 3.33 9.15 20.95
CA VAL A 244 2.49 9.22 22.14
C VAL A 244 3.28 9.80 23.30
N TYR A 245 2.66 10.70 24.07
CA TYR A 245 3.13 10.95 25.43
C TYR A 245 2.73 9.77 26.31
N ALA A 246 3.71 9.15 26.95
CA ALA A 246 3.48 8.10 27.94
C ALA A 246 3.62 8.68 29.37
N SER A 247 2.59 8.50 30.21
CA SER A 247 2.69 8.75 31.65
C SER A 247 1.85 7.74 32.43
N ASP A 248 2.47 6.91 33.28
CA ASP A 248 1.85 6.04 34.29
C ASP A 248 0.47 5.46 33.90
N GLY A 249 0.39 4.84 32.71
CA GLY A 249 -0.81 4.14 32.22
C GLY A 249 -1.78 4.96 31.38
N ALA A 250 -1.56 6.27 31.21
CA ALA A 250 -2.27 7.11 30.25
C ALA A 250 -1.37 7.42 29.05
N THR A 251 -1.92 7.28 27.84
CA THR A 251 -1.26 7.68 26.59
C THR A 251 -2.03 8.81 25.94
N ARG A 252 -1.32 9.84 25.47
CA ARG A 252 -1.88 10.91 24.62
C ARG A 252 -1.19 10.88 23.27
N GLU A 253 -1.95 10.64 22.23
CA GLU A 253 -1.43 10.67 20.86
C GLU A 253 -1.06 12.10 20.43
N LEU A 254 0.09 12.21 19.78
CA LEU A 254 0.67 13.41 19.21
C LEU A 254 0.51 13.37 17.70
N ARG A 255 0.09 14.50 17.14
CA ARG A 255 -0.09 14.63 15.69
C ARG A 255 1.21 15.08 15.03
N ALA A 256 1.57 14.43 13.93
CA ALA A 256 2.67 14.88 13.09
C ALA A 256 2.25 16.08 12.24
N ALA A 257 3.06 17.14 12.27
CA ALA A 257 2.87 18.33 11.44
C ALA A 257 3.36 18.12 10.00
N VAL A 258 4.28 17.17 9.81
CA VAL A 258 4.93 16.85 8.54
C VAL A 258 4.75 15.36 8.27
N GLN A 259 4.48 14.99 7.01
CA GLN A 259 4.38 13.57 6.64
C GLN A 259 5.78 12.94 6.63
N PRO A 260 5.98 11.73 7.19
CA PRO A 260 7.30 11.10 7.36
C PRO A 260 8.17 11.01 6.10
N ASN A 261 7.55 10.99 4.91
CA ASN A 261 8.20 10.74 3.62
C ASN A 261 8.10 11.90 2.62
N SER A 262 7.82 13.12 3.07
CA SER A 262 7.66 14.29 2.18
C SER A 262 8.76 15.33 2.43
N ASP A 263 9.21 16.02 1.37
CA ASP A 263 10.16 17.14 1.39
C ASP A 263 9.66 18.32 2.25
N ASP A 264 9.66 18.16 3.58
CA ASP A 264 9.22 19.13 4.59
C ASP A 264 7.84 19.76 4.33
N THR A 265 6.95 19.10 3.57
CA THR A 265 5.62 19.66 3.34
C THR A 265 4.80 19.57 4.63
N VAL A 266 4.52 20.75 5.21
CA VAL A 266 3.68 20.89 6.40
C VAL A 266 2.24 20.55 6.01
N VAL A 267 1.73 19.47 6.59
CA VAL A 267 0.35 19.00 6.36
C VAL A 267 -0.60 19.62 7.37
N ASP A 268 -0.13 19.81 8.62
CA ASP A 268 -0.92 20.40 9.70
C ASP A 268 -0.02 21.25 10.60
N ALA A 269 -0.16 22.58 10.50
CA ALA A 269 0.63 23.51 11.31
C ALA A 269 0.34 23.43 12.82
N SER A 270 -0.72 22.71 13.22
CA SER A 270 -1.06 22.45 14.62
C SER A 270 -0.41 21.19 15.20
N GLY A 271 0.31 20.42 14.38
CA GLY A 271 1.02 19.23 14.85
C GLY A 271 2.14 19.53 15.85
N GLU A 272 2.48 18.52 16.64
CA GLU A 272 3.50 18.59 17.71
C GLU A 272 4.80 17.88 17.32
N ILE A 273 4.80 17.09 16.23
CA ILE A 273 5.97 16.38 15.73
C ILE A 273 6.44 17.00 14.41
N TRP A 274 7.73 17.35 14.34
CA TRP A 274 8.33 18.11 13.26
C TRP A 274 9.66 17.50 12.80
N GLY A 275 10.07 17.79 11.56
CA GLY A 275 11.43 17.51 11.09
C GLY A 275 11.85 16.05 11.16
N ILE A 276 10.90 15.16 10.90
CA ILE A 276 11.11 13.71 10.83
C ILE A 276 12.20 13.45 9.79
N SER A 277 13.28 12.81 10.21
CA SER A 277 14.25 12.26 9.28
C SER A 277 14.70 10.90 9.77
N GLU A 278 14.67 9.99 8.81
CA GLU A 278 15.02 8.59 8.93
C GLU A 278 16.25 8.38 8.05
N GLY A 279 17.23 7.62 8.51
CA GLY A 279 18.44 7.42 7.75
C GLY A 279 19.38 6.37 8.30
N ARG A 280 20.42 6.05 7.55
CA ARG A 280 21.57 5.32 8.08
C ARG A 280 22.75 6.28 8.21
N ILE A 281 23.36 6.36 9.39
CA ILE A 281 24.58 7.15 9.62
C ILE A 281 25.75 6.18 9.74
N GLN A 282 26.84 6.45 9.03
CA GLN A 282 28.11 5.77 9.25
C GLN A 282 29.01 6.67 10.09
N HIS A 283 29.31 6.25 11.32
CA HIS A 283 30.21 7.00 12.18
C HIS A 283 31.68 6.75 11.80
N PRO A 284 32.56 7.75 11.93
CA PRO A 284 33.99 7.55 11.74
C PRO A 284 34.52 6.46 12.69
N GLY A 285 35.08 5.39 12.12
CA GLY A 285 35.59 4.23 12.87
C GLY A 285 34.62 3.04 12.96
N GLU A 286 33.39 3.17 12.49
CA GLU A 286 32.45 2.04 12.38
C GLU A 286 32.43 1.47 10.95
N GLU A 287 32.53 0.14 10.84
CA GLU A 287 32.54 -0.56 9.55
C GLU A 287 31.14 -0.64 8.91
N ARG A 288 30.08 -0.55 9.73
CA ARG A 288 28.68 -0.58 9.28
C ARG A 288 28.00 0.74 9.56
N SER A 289 27.19 1.20 8.61
CA SER A 289 26.22 2.26 8.89
C SER A 289 25.15 1.70 9.83
N ARG A 290 24.59 2.53 10.70
CA ARG A 290 23.51 2.15 11.63
C ARG A 290 22.27 2.98 11.36
N GLY A 291 21.10 2.35 11.48
CA GLY A 291 19.82 3.04 11.37
C GLY A 291 19.61 4.06 12.49
N TYR A 292 19.02 5.20 12.15
CA TYR A 292 18.55 6.17 13.13
C TYR A 292 17.24 6.82 12.68
N ASP A 293 16.45 7.22 13.67
CA ASP A 293 15.33 8.12 13.49
C ASP A 293 15.56 9.36 14.32
N ALA A 294 15.20 10.53 13.80
CA ALA A 294 15.13 11.71 14.61
C ALA A 294 14.04 12.67 14.16
N PHE A 295 13.40 13.28 15.15
CA PHE A 295 12.27 14.18 14.98
C PHE A 295 12.25 15.16 16.15
N TYR A 296 11.54 16.27 16.00
CA TYR A 296 11.42 17.30 17.02
C TYR A 296 10.02 17.28 17.63
N VAL A 297 9.95 17.32 18.96
CA VAL A 297 8.71 17.40 19.74
C VAL A 297 8.54 18.83 20.25
N GLY A 298 7.49 19.52 19.80
CA GLY A 298 7.18 20.88 20.23
C GLY A 298 6.34 21.67 19.23
N SER A 299 6.37 23.00 19.35
CA SER A 299 5.62 23.87 18.45
C SER A 299 6.39 24.17 17.16
N GLY A 300 5.68 24.48 16.07
CA GLY A 300 6.31 24.87 14.80
C GLY A 300 7.30 26.04 14.91
N PRO A 301 7.01 27.12 15.69
CA PRO A 301 8.00 28.16 16.00
C PRO A 301 9.27 27.63 16.66
N ASP A 302 9.14 26.76 17.67
CA ASP A 302 10.29 26.20 18.39
C ASP A 302 11.14 25.33 17.47
N TYR A 303 10.49 24.53 16.62
CA TYR A 303 11.17 23.71 15.60
C TYR A 303 11.99 24.56 14.64
N ARG A 304 11.44 25.68 14.14
CA ARG A 304 12.17 26.57 13.21
C ARG A 304 13.45 27.14 13.83
N LEU A 305 13.43 27.43 15.13
CA LEU A 305 14.62 27.86 15.86
C LEU A 305 15.61 26.69 16.04
N ALA A 306 15.12 25.51 16.37
CA ALA A 306 15.93 24.32 16.61
C ALA A 306 16.55 23.69 15.36
N ARG A 307 15.93 23.87 14.17
CA ARG A 307 16.39 23.28 12.90
C ARG A 307 17.77 23.76 12.45
N GLY A 308 18.18 24.96 12.87
CA GLY A 308 19.50 25.52 12.51
C GLY A 308 20.69 24.78 13.13
N ASP A 309 20.47 23.97 14.17
CA ASP A 309 21.51 23.28 14.92
C ASP A 309 21.51 21.77 14.65
N ARG A 310 21.91 21.37 13.43
CA ARG A 310 22.03 19.95 13.06
C ARG A 310 23.10 19.20 13.87
N SER A 311 24.15 19.90 14.31
CA SER A 311 25.21 19.32 15.15
C SER A 311 24.69 18.84 16.50
N ALA A 312 23.78 19.61 17.13
CA ALA A 312 23.16 19.20 18.39
C ALA A 312 22.34 17.92 18.23
N ARG A 313 21.69 17.70 17.08
CA ARG A 313 20.89 16.50 16.80
C ARG A 313 21.73 15.22 16.78
N GLU A 314 22.94 15.24 16.21
CA GLU A 314 23.73 14.00 16.03
C GLU A 314 24.52 13.59 17.28
N ASP A 315 24.97 14.57 18.08
CA ASP A 315 25.82 14.32 19.25
C ASP A 315 25.05 14.16 20.58
N MET A 316 23.75 14.49 20.63
CA MET A 316 22.95 14.49 21.86
C MET A 316 22.99 13.14 22.62
N CYS A 317 22.86 12.03 21.90
CA CYS A 317 22.82 10.69 22.51
C CYS A 317 24.18 9.97 22.47
N ARG A 318 25.29 10.68 22.31
CA ARG A 318 26.63 10.08 22.15
C ARG A 318 27.42 9.96 23.45
N ARG A 319 27.01 10.66 24.51
CA ARG A 319 27.74 10.76 25.77
C ARG A 319 27.16 9.93 26.92
N GLN A 320 26.19 9.07 26.62
CA GLN A 320 25.60 8.12 27.56
C GLN A 320 26.01 6.70 27.14
#